data_AF-A0A7W0T659-F1
#
_entry.id   AF-A0A7W0T659-F1
#
_cell.length_a   1.000
_cell.length_b   1.000
_cell.length_c   1.000
_cell.angle_alpha   90.00
_cell.angle_beta   90.00
_cell.angle_gamma   90.00
#
_symmetry.space_group_name_H-M   'P 1'
#
loop_
_entity.id
_entity.type
_entity.pdbx_description
1 polymer ?
#
loop_
_entity_poly.entity_id
_entity_poly.type
_entity_poly.pdbx_seq_one_letter_code
_entity_poly.pdbx_strand_id
1 'polypeptide(L)'
;QQKAMPDEPDARRTSPYGTFELADGAMLMPYETLVNPPSLPSLALVWAWDEVKDHLDRLEALGESYVGRRLYLLYNPFTGRTNGTTPSFFATITIRPPSIVDRPHRHVSAAINYFFRGSGWSRVGGRKYEWAAGDLMLTAPGWMIHHHASDDGDRVYEVTVQDQPLNIAMESLLWQEDLKAPPRVLGAESGFDTNRVPIGSSA
;
A
#
# COMPACT_ATOMS: atom_id res chain seq x y z
N GLN A 1 -3.38 -21.33 -26.54
CA GLN A 1 -4.17 -20.23 -27.16
C GLN A 1 -3.47 -19.86 -28.46
N GLN A 2 -4.18 -19.87 -29.58
CA GLN A 2 -3.63 -19.48 -30.88
C GLN A 2 -3.34 -17.97 -30.84
N LYS A 3 -2.07 -17.59 -31.01
CA LYS A 3 -1.66 -16.19 -31.15
C LYS A 3 -2.20 -15.74 -32.51
N ALA A 4 -3.23 -14.89 -32.53
CA ALA A 4 -3.72 -14.31 -33.77
C ALA A 4 -2.53 -13.66 -34.49
N MET A 5 -2.37 -13.94 -35.78
CA MET A 5 -1.37 -13.24 -36.59
C MET A 5 -1.71 -11.74 -36.55
N PRO A 6 -0.75 -10.84 -36.35
CA PRO A 6 -1.03 -9.42 -36.43
C PRO A 6 -1.56 -9.11 -37.83
N ASP A 7 -2.68 -8.37 -37.91
CA ASP A 7 -3.15 -7.79 -39.16
C ASP A 7 -1.99 -7.05 -39.85
N GLU A 8 -1.92 -7.11 -41.19
CA GLU A 8 -0.99 -6.26 -41.94
C GLU A 8 -1.18 -4.78 -41.55
N PRO A 9 -0.09 -3.99 -41.44
CA PRO A 9 -0.18 -2.58 -41.05
C PRO A 9 -0.99 -1.78 -42.08
N ASP A 10 -2.22 -1.41 -41.72
CA ASP A 10 -3.08 -0.51 -42.51
C ASP A 10 -2.83 0.93 -42.09
N ALA A 11 -2.14 1.70 -42.94
CA ALA A 11 -1.80 3.11 -42.68
C ALA A 11 -3.03 4.00 -42.41
N ARG A 12 -4.24 3.59 -42.84
CA ARG A 12 -5.48 4.32 -42.56
C ARG A 12 -5.95 4.20 -41.11
N ARG A 13 -5.43 3.22 -40.36
CA ARG A 13 -5.71 3.01 -38.94
C ARG A 13 -4.78 3.81 -38.02
N THR A 14 -3.84 4.56 -38.59
CA THR A 14 -2.88 5.38 -37.85
C THR A 14 -3.05 6.84 -38.26
N SER A 15 -3.33 7.71 -37.29
CA SER A 15 -3.37 9.15 -37.48
C SER A 15 -2.00 9.67 -37.91
N PRO A 16 -1.92 10.47 -38.99
CA PRO A 16 -0.65 11.07 -39.42
C PRO A 16 -0.13 12.13 -38.44
N TYR A 17 -0.96 12.57 -37.48
CA TYR A 17 -0.61 13.63 -36.52
C TYR A 17 -0.06 13.09 -35.19
N GLY A 18 -0.31 11.81 -34.86
CA GLY A 18 0.18 11.17 -33.64
C GLY A 18 -0.30 11.83 -32.33
N THR A 19 0.44 11.56 -31.26
CA THR A 19 0.27 12.24 -29.96
C THR A 19 1.10 13.52 -29.95
N PHE A 20 0.51 14.65 -29.54
CA PHE A 20 1.22 15.93 -29.51
C PHE A 20 0.86 16.77 -28.28
N GLU A 21 1.78 17.69 -27.95
CA GLU A 21 1.72 18.57 -26.77
C GLU A 21 1.07 19.91 -27.11
N LEU A 22 0.32 20.45 -26.14
CA LEU A 22 -0.28 21.79 -26.13
C LEU A 22 0.50 22.69 -25.14
N ALA A 23 -0.13 23.77 -24.67
CA ALA A 23 0.45 24.58 -23.59
C ALA A 23 0.50 23.80 -22.26
N ASP A 24 1.49 24.12 -21.43
CA ASP A 24 1.62 23.66 -20.05
C ASP A 24 1.65 22.12 -19.86
N GLY A 25 2.17 21.39 -20.85
CA GLY A 25 2.34 19.93 -20.78
C GLY A 25 1.07 19.11 -21.04
N ALA A 26 -0.04 19.75 -21.44
CA ALA A 26 -1.25 19.04 -21.83
C ALA A 26 -1.04 18.29 -23.15
N MET A 27 -1.55 17.05 -23.26
CA MET A 27 -1.33 16.17 -24.42
C MET A 27 -2.66 15.80 -25.08
N LEU A 28 -2.68 15.71 -26.42
CA LEU A 28 -3.75 15.07 -27.19
C LEU A 28 -3.26 13.74 -27.74
N MET A 29 -4.09 12.70 -27.64
CA MET A 29 -3.79 11.34 -28.08
C MET A 29 -4.86 10.86 -29.07
N PRO A 30 -4.47 10.22 -30.18
CA PRO A 30 -5.42 9.74 -31.16
C PRO A 30 -6.16 8.48 -30.67
N TYR A 31 -7.34 8.23 -31.24
CA TYR A 31 -8.27 7.19 -30.79
C TYR A 31 -7.64 5.79 -30.82
N GLU A 32 -6.86 5.47 -31.84
CA GLU A 32 -6.22 4.17 -32.00
C GLU A 32 -5.22 3.85 -30.87
N THR A 33 -4.57 4.87 -30.28
CA THR A 33 -3.71 4.68 -29.10
C THR A 33 -4.54 4.59 -27.82
N LEU A 34 -5.58 5.42 -27.70
CA LEU A 34 -6.50 5.40 -26.54
C LEU A 34 -7.13 4.02 -26.32
N VAL A 35 -7.58 3.36 -27.40
CA VAL A 35 -8.24 2.04 -27.32
C VAL A 35 -7.28 0.86 -27.39
N ASN A 36 -5.99 1.11 -27.64
CA ASN A 36 -4.94 0.10 -27.65
C ASN A 36 -3.78 0.49 -26.72
N PRO A 37 -4.03 0.62 -25.40
CA PRO A 37 -2.97 0.92 -24.45
C PRO A 37 -1.92 -0.21 -24.44
N PRO A 38 -0.65 0.10 -24.12
CA PRO A 38 0.38 -0.92 -24.00
C PRO A 38 -0.03 -2.04 -23.05
N SER A 39 -0.02 -3.28 -23.54
CA SER A 39 -0.23 -4.45 -22.70
C SER A 39 1.09 -4.84 -22.04
N LEU A 40 1.17 -4.64 -20.72
CA LEU A 40 2.31 -5.07 -19.92
C LEU A 40 1.90 -6.28 -19.07
N PRO A 41 2.65 -7.40 -19.11
CA PRO A 41 2.30 -8.57 -18.31
C PRO A 41 2.49 -8.29 -16.82
N SER A 42 1.42 -8.48 -16.04
CA SER A 42 1.48 -8.52 -14.57
C SER A 42 1.64 -9.98 -14.14
N LEU A 43 2.84 -10.35 -13.72
CA LEU A 43 3.15 -11.74 -13.33
C LEU A 43 2.62 -12.03 -11.92
N ALA A 44 2.15 -13.28 -11.73
CA ALA A 44 1.86 -13.78 -10.39
C ALA A 44 3.17 -13.93 -9.60
N LEU A 45 3.20 -13.35 -8.40
CA LEU A 45 4.32 -13.44 -7.47
C LEU A 45 3.93 -14.32 -6.28
N VAL A 46 4.93 -15.01 -5.71
CA VAL A 46 4.75 -15.86 -4.54
C VAL A 46 5.65 -15.34 -3.43
N TRP A 47 5.07 -15.12 -2.25
CA TRP A 47 5.78 -14.82 -1.02
C TRP A 47 5.62 -16.01 -0.08
N ALA A 48 6.53 -16.97 -0.17
CA ALA A 48 6.49 -18.18 0.64
C ALA A 48 6.65 -17.84 2.12
N TRP A 49 5.77 -18.38 2.98
CA TRP A 49 5.72 -17.98 4.39
C TRP A 49 7.03 -18.20 5.13
N ASP A 50 7.70 -19.34 4.92
CA ASP A 50 8.95 -19.64 5.64
C ASP A 50 10.04 -18.61 5.34
N GLU A 51 10.20 -18.22 4.07
CA GLU A 51 11.14 -17.18 3.64
C GLU A 51 10.75 -15.80 4.20
N VAL A 52 9.47 -15.44 4.11
CA VAL A 52 8.95 -14.18 4.63
C VAL A 52 9.16 -14.08 6.13
N LYS A 53 8.87 -15.14 6.87
CA LYS A 53 8.99 -15.20 8.32
C LYS A 53 10.42 -14.99 8.77
N ASP A 54 11.39 -15.61 8.08
CA ASP A 54 12.82 -15.45 8.40
C ASP A 54 13.30 -13.99 8.28
N HIS A 55 12.73 -13.22 7.36
CA HIS A 55 12.99 -11.79 7.25
C HIS A 55 12.21 -10.97 8.26
N LEU A 56 10.94 -11.31 8.46
CA LEU A 56 10.04 -10.61 9.35
C LEU A 56 10.49 -10.70 10.81
N ASP A 57 10.94 -11.87 11.26
CA ASP A 57 11.43 -12.07 12.63
C ASP A 57 12.65 -11.21 12.98
N ARG A 58 13.45 -10.82 11.98
CA ARG A 58 14.59 -9.91 12.19
C ARG A 58 14.14 -8.53 12.63
N LEU A 59 12.89 -8.13 12.34
CA LEU A 59 12.34 -6.85 12.77
C LEU A 59 12.11 -6.77 14.28
N GLU A 60 12.12 -7.89 15.02
CA GLU A 60 12.10 -7.87 16.48
C GLU A 60 13.35 -7.20 17.07
N ALA A 61 14.48 -7.30 16.37
CA ALA A 61 15.73 -6.66 16.80
C ALA A 61 15.71 -5.14 16.64
N LEU A 62 14.68 -4.57 16.01
CA LEU A 62 14.48 -3.12 15.97
C LEU A 62 14.16 -2.62 17.39
N GLY A 63 15.15 -1.98 18.02
CA GLY A 63 15.05 -1.45 19.37
C GLY A 63 14.09 -0.28 19.53
N GLU A 64 14.02 0.27 20.75
CA GLU A 64 13.08 1.34 21.13
C GLU A 64 13.27 2.65 20.36
N SER A 65 14.46 2.88 19.79
CA SER A 65 14.74 4.07 18.97
C SER A 65 14.12 4.02 17.56
N TYR A 66 13.59 2.87 17.12
CA TYR A 66 12.98 2.74 15.81
C TYR A 66 11.60 3.40 15.76
N VAL A 67 11.43 4.40 14.88
CA VAL A 67 10.18 5.14 14.71
C VAL A 67 9.42 4.65 13.49
N GLY A 68 8.65 3.57 13.64
CA GLY A 68 7.88 3.01 12.55
C GLY A 68 7.13 1.74 12.92
N ARG A 69 6.53 1.09 11.91
CA ARG A 69 5.86 -0.20 12.04
C ARG A 69 6.82 -1.33 11.66
N ARG A 70 6.75 -2.45 12.37
CA ARG A 70 7.55 -3.66 12.10
C ARG A 70 6.85 -4.53 11.07
N LEU A 71 6.88 -4.11 9.81
CA LEU A 71 6.21 -4.80 8.72
C LEU A 71 7.00 -4.74 7.41
N TYR A 72 6.65 -5.62 6.49
CA TYR A 72 7.04 -5.54 5.09
C TYR A 72 5.81 -5.46 4.20
N LEU A 73 5.93 -4.67 3.13
CA LEU A 73 5.02 -4.71 2.00
C LEU A 73 5.33 -5.95 1.15
N LEU A 74 4.31 -6.74 0.82
CA LEU A 74 4.39 -7.78 -0.21
C LEU A 74 4.40 -7.10 -1.59
N TYR A 75 5.54 -6.48 -1.91
CA TYR A 75 5.66 -5.51 -2.99
C TYR A 75 5.74 -6.18 -4.35
N ASN A 76 4.88 -5.76 -5.27
CA ASN A 76 4.99 -6.09 -6.68
C ASN A 76 5.61 -4.91 -7.44
N PRO A 77 6.84 -5.05 -7.98
CA PRO A 77 7.52 -3.97 -8.71
C PRO A 77 6.73 -3.40 -9.89
N PHE A 78 5.80 -4.17 -10.45
CA PHE A 78 4.88 -3.71 -11.51
C PHE A 78 4.07 -2.47 -11.10
N THR A 79 3.79 -2.30 -9.82
CA THR A 79 2.95 -1.21 -9.31
C THR A 79 3.67 0.13 -9.22
N GLY A 80 5.01 0.13 -9.27
CA GLY A 80 5.82 1.34 -9.30
C GLY A 80 5.44 2.32 -8.18
N ARG A 81 5.06 3.55 -8.55
CA ARG A 81 4.82 4.65 -7.60
C ARG A 81 3.70 4.40 -6.59
N THR A 82 2.80 3.44 -6.84
CA THR A 82 1.65 3.19 -5.95
C THR A 82 1.96 2.21 -4.82
N ASN A 83 3.15 1.58 -4.81
CA ASN A 83 3.60 0.66 -3.76
C ASN A 83 2.54 -0.42 -3.43
N GLY A 84 2.12 -1.18 -4.43
CA GLY A 84 1.08 -2.20 -4.30
C GLY A 84 1.60 -3.63 -4.38
N THR A 85 0.76 -4.55 -3.93
CA THR A 85 0.84 -5.99 -4.25
C THR A 85 0.15 -6.26 -5.59
N THR A 86 -0.91 -5.48 -5.86
CA THR A 86 -1.64 -5.37 -7.11
C THR A 86 -1.82 -3.88 -7.44
N PRO A 87 -2.31 -3.52 -8.64
CA PRO A 87 -2.60 -2.13 -8.97
C PRO A 87 -3.61 -1.45 -8.03
N SER A 88 -4.48 -2.21 -7.37
CA SER A 88 -5.56 -1.67 -6.54
C SER A 88 -5.32 -1.84 -5.03
N PHE A 89 -4.62 -2.90 -4.63
CA PHE A 89 -4.42 -3.26 -3.24
C PHE A 89 -2.95 -3.50 -2.90
N PHE A 90 -2.56 -3.11 -1.70
CA PHE A 90 -1.38 -3.66 -1.06
C PHE A 90 -1.76 -4.74 -0.05
N ALA A 91 -0.84 -5.65 0.20
CA ALA A 91 -0.81 -6.51 1.37
C ALA A 91 0.50 -6.30 2.13
N THR A 92 0.45 -6.03 3.43
CA THR A 92 1.63 -6.04 4.30
C THR A 92 1.59 -7.25 5.21
N ILE A 93 2.77 -7.76 5.54
CA ILE A 93 2.97 -8.79 6.57
C ILE A 93 3.67 -8.14 7.76
N THR A 94 3.07 -8.25 8.94
CA THR A 94 3.50 -7.52 10.14
C THR A 94 3.90 -8.50 11.23
N ILE A 95 4.92 -8.13 12.00
CA ILE A 95 5.20 -8.70 13.31
C ILE A 95 5.01 -7.63 14.36
N ARG A 96 4.15 -7.89 15.34
CA ARG A 96 3.96 -6.99 16.48
C ARG A 96 4.47 -7.69 17.75
N PRO A 97 5.50 -7.14 18.40
CA PRO A 97 5.97 -7.65 19.69
C PRO A 97 4.85 -7.64 20.73
N PRO A 98 4.91 -8.46 21.78
CA PRO A 98 3.95 -8.43 22.88
C PRO A 98 3.86 -7.06 23.54
N SER A 99 2.70 -6.73 24.10
CA SER A 99 2.48 -5.51 24.90
C SER A 99 2.78 -4.18 24.19
N ILE A 100 2.61 -4.12 22.87
CA ILE A 100 2.76 -2.89 22.09
C ILE A 100 1.40 -2.25 21.87
N VAL A 101 1.32 -0.92 22.05
CA VAL A 101 0.17 -0.10 21.66
C VAL A 101 0.63 0.89 20.59
N ASP A 102 0.06 0.74 19.40
CA ASP A 102 0.36 1.62 18.28
C ASP A 102 -0.31 3.00 18.45
N ARG A 103 0.28 4.04 17.83
CA ARG A 103 -0.31 5.38 17.83
C ARG A 103 -1.57 5.44 16.95
N PRO A 104 -2.60 6.18 17.37
CA PRO A 104 -3.81 6.40 16.56
C PRO A 104 -3.53 7.27 15.34
N HIS A 105 -4.12 6.89 14.22
CA HIS A 105 -4.03 7.59 12.95
C HIS A 105 -5.33 7.38 12.14
N ARG A 106 -5.44 8.00 10.97
CA ARG A 106 -6.55 7.74 10.03
C ARG A 106 -6.12 7.97 8.58
N HIS A 107 -6.81 7.29 7.69
CA HIS A 107 -6.64 7.44 6.24
C HIS A 107 -7.93 7.05 5.54
N VAL A 108 -8.17 7.56 4.33
CA VAL A 108 -9.39 7.23 3.57
C VAL A 108 -9.38 5.80 3.02
N SER A 109 -8.19 5.22 2.83
CA SER A 109 -8.05 3.83 2.43
C SER A 109 -8.69 2.91 3.46
N ALA A 110 -9.45 1.92 3.01
CA ALA A 110 -10.03 0.90 3.87
C ALA A 110 -9.00 -0.21 4.14
N ALA A 111 -8.97 -0.72 5.38
CA ALA A 111 -8.06 -1.79 5.78
C ALA A 111 -8.78 -2.96 6.44
N ILE A 112 -8.41 -4.16 6.01
CA ILE A 112 -8.72 -5.41 6.71
C ILE A 112 -7.43 -6.04 7.23
N ASN A 113 -7.51 -6.67 8.40
CA ASN A 113 -6.44 -7.47 8.97
C ASN A 113 -6.91 -8.90 9.18
N TYR A 114 -6.11 -9.85 8.71
CA TYR A 114 -6.21 -11.25 9.10
C TYR A 114 -5.10 -11.57 10.09
N PHE A 115 -5.47 -11.94 11.32
CA PHE A 115 -4.54 -12.30 12.37
C PHE A 115 -4.37 -13.83 12.34
N PHE A 116 -3.15 -14.32 12.19
CA PHE A 116 -2.91 -15.76 12.10
C PHE A 116 -1.96 -16.29 13.18
N ARG A 117 -1.49 -15.42 14.07
CA ARG A 117 -0.84 -15.76 15.33
C ARG A 117 -1.06 -14.65 16.37
N GLY A 118 -1.16 -15.03 17.64
CA GLY A 118 -1.26 -14.11 18.78
C GLY A 118 -2.69 -13.58 19.01
N SER A 119 -2.81 -12.61 19.91
CA SER A 119 -4.05 -11.91 20.23
C SER A 119 -3.80 -10.45 20.55
N GLY A 120 -4.88 -9.69 20.57
CA GLY A 120 -4.84 -8.28 20.88
C GLY A 120 -6.16 -7.60 20.60
N TRP A 121 -6.08 -6.30 20.37
CA TRP A 121 -7.26 -5.51 20.11
C TRP A 121 -7.00 -4.35 19.16
N SER A 122 -8.10 -3.81 18.64
CA SER A 122 -8.09 -2.61 17.83
C SER A 122 -9.14 -1.64 18.34
N ARG A 123 -8.77 -0.37 18.40
CA ARG A 123 -9.74 0.71 18.64
C ARG A 123 -10.07 1.34 17.31
N VAL A 124 -11.33 1.32 16.92
CA VAL A 124 -11.84 1.85 15.65
C VAL A 124 -13.02 2.75 15.95
N GLY A 125 -12.91 4.04 15.61
CA GLY A 125 -13.95 5.02 15.90
C GLY A 125 -14.27 5.14 17.39
N GLY A 126 -13.26 4.97 18.25
CA GLY A 126 -13.40 4.99 19.71
C GLY A 126 -13.88 3.69 20.35
N ARG A 127 -14.35 2.70 19.57
CA ARG A 127 -14.80 1.40 20.08
C ARG A 127 -13.66 0.39 20.06
N LYS A 128 -13.51 -0.39 21.14
CA LYS A 128 -12.53 -1.48 21.25
C LYS A 128 -13.12 -2.77 20.67
N TYR A 129 -12.33 -3.50 19.90
CA TYR A 129 -12.63 -4.82 19.36
C TYR A 129 -11.45 -5.73 19.67
N GLU A 130 -11.70 -6.83 20.37
CA GLU A 130 -10.71 -7.88 20.61
C GLU A 130 -10.61 -8.78 19.37
N TRP A 131 -9.44 -9.37 19.14
CA TRP A 131 -9.22 -10.38 18.12
C TRP A 131 -8.14 -11.37 18.56
N ALA A 132 -8.17 -12.56 17.97
CA ALA A 132 -7.17 -13.59 18.13
C ALA A 132 -6.82 -14.26 16.79
N ALA A 133 -5.82 -15.14 16.81
CA ALA A 133 -5.44 -15.93 15.64
C ALA A 133 -6.65 -16.67 15.04
N GLY A 134 -6.87 -16.47 13.75
CA GLY A 134 -8.02 -16.95 12.99
C GLY A 134 -9.03 -15.86 12.62
N ASP A 135 -8.99 -14.70 13.30
CA ASP A 135 -9.95 -13.63 13.05
C ASP A 135 -9.59 -12.76 11.82
N LEU A 136 -10.62 -12.36 11.09
CA LEU A 136 -10.57 -11.35 10.04
C LEU A 136 -11.38 -10.12 10.48
N MET A 137 -10.77 -8.94 10.48
CA MET A 137 -11.39 -7.71 10.96
C MET A 137 -11.25 -6.58 9.96
N LEU A 138 -12.32 -5.79 9.76
CA LEU A 138 -12.23 -4.45 9.17
C LEU A 138 -11.68 -3.48 10.23
N THR A 139 -10.37 -3.28 10.19
CA THR A 139 -9.60 -2.55 11.21
C THR A 139 -9.52 -1.04 10.93
N ALA A 140 -9.73 -0.63 9.68
CA ALA A 140 -9.85 0.77 9.30
C ALA A 140 -10.96 0.95 8.25
N PRO A 141 -12.23 1.17 8.65
CA PRO A 141 -13.21 1.75 7.76
C PRO A 141 -12.74 3.15 7.36
N GLY A 142 -12.82 3.50 6.07
CA GLY A 142 -12.24 4.74 5.53
C GLY A 142 -12.49 5.99 6.40
N TRP A 143 -11.42 6.74 6.63
CA TRP A 143 -11.32 7.96 7.44
C TRP A 143 -11.57 7.81 8.95
N MET A 144 -11.88 6.61 9.42
CA MET A 144 -12.07 6.35 10.85
C MET A 144 -10.73 6.33 11.58
N ILE A 145 -10.66 6.99 12.75
CA ILE A 145 -9.48 6.92 13.62
C ILE A 145 -9.33 5.48 14.12
N HIS A 146 -8.13 4.93 13.98
CA HIS A 146 -7.83 3.57 14.40
C HIS A 146 -6.38 3.37 14.90
N HIS A 147 -6.21 2.36 15.75
CA HIS A 147 -4.91 1.79 16.16
C HIS A 147 -5.09 0.37 16.69
N HIS A 148 -3.97 -0.34 16.81
CA HIS A 148 -3.90 -1.73 17.21
C HIS A 148 -3.00 -1.88 18.45
N ALA A 149 -3.25 -2.91 19.23
CA ALA A 149 -2.38 -3.32 20.30
C ALA A 149 -2.29 -4.84 20.34
N SER A 150 -1.12 -5.35 20.71
CA SER A 150 -0.90 -6.75 21.07
C SER A 150 -1.12 -6.95 22.56
N ASP A 151 -1.67 -8.10 22.93
CA ASP A 151 -1.70 -8.52 24.32
C ASP A 151 -0.29 -8.93 24.80
N ASP A 152 -0.20 -9.29 26.09
CA ASP A 152 1.00 -9.88 26.66
C ASP A 152 1.17 -11.35 26.20
N GLY A 153 2.39 -11.87 26.30
CA GLY A 153 2.73 -13.26 25.97
C GLY A 153 3.32 -13.44 24.57
N ASP A 154 2.46 -13.67 23.57
CA ASP A 154 2.88 -14.06 22.22
C ASP A 154 2.95 -12.86 21.25
N ARG A 155 3.93 -12.92 20.33
CA ARG A 155 4.00 -12.01 19.18
C ARG A 155 2.79 -12.23 18.27
N VAL A 156 2.35 -11.16 17.62
CA VAL A 156 1.28 -11.22 16.62
C VAL A 156 1.89 -11.24 15.22
N TYR A 157 1.38 -12.14 14.38
CA TYR A 157 1.53 -12.03 12.94
C TYR A 157 0.18 -11.76 12.30
N GLU A 158 0.17 -10.81 11.38
CA GLU A 158 -1.03 -10.41 10.64
C GLU A 158 -0.68 -10.09 9.19
N VAL A 159 -1.67 -10.28 8.32
CA VAL A 159 -1.70 -9.70 6.98
C VAL A 159 -2.68 -8.54 6.99
N THR A 160 -2.22 -7.35 6.60
CA THR A 160 -3.10 -6.20 6.35
C THR A 160 -3.30 -6.05 4.86
N VAL A 161 -4.55 -5.93 4.39
CA VAL A 161 -4.86 -5.58 3.00
C VAL A 161 -5.54 -4.22 2.96
N GLN A 162 -5.03 -3.32 2.12
CA GLN A 162 -5.57 -1.97 1.94
C GLN A 162 -5.70 -1.57 0.48
N ASP A 163 -6.72 -0.80 0.15
CA ASP A 163 -6.97 -0.22 -1.19
C ASP A 163 -6.15 1.06 -1.46
N GLN A 164 -5.06 1.26 -0.71
CA GLN A 164 -4.20 2.45 -0.82
C GLN A 164 -3.64 2.66 -2.24
N PRO A 165 -3.15 1.63 -2.97
CA PRO A 165 -2.61 1.85 -4.31
C PRO A 165 -3.64 2.43 -5.28
N LEU A 166 -4.90 2.01 -5.18
CA LEU A 166 -6.01 2.59 -5.94
C LEU A 166 -6.21 4.07 -5.59
N ASN A 167 -6.19 4.40 -4.29
CA ASN A 167 -6.35 5.78 -3.83
C ASN A 167 -5.18 6.69 -4.28
N ILE A 168 -3.95 6.17 -4.38
CA ILE A 168 -2.82 6.93 -4.98
C ILE A 168 -3.09 7.18 -6.46
N ALA A 169 -3.53 6.15 -7.20
CA ALA A 169 -3.80 6.27 -8.64
C ALA A 169 -4.93 7.26 -8.96
N MET A 170 -5.88 7.42 -8.03
CA MET A 170 -6.99 8.39 -8.13
C MET A 170 -6.68 9.74 -7.48
N GLU A 171 -5.46 9.94 -6.96
CA GLU A 171 -5.04 11.15 -6.23
C GLU A 171 -5.96 11.48 -5.03
N SER A 172 -6.56 10.45 -4.44
CA SER A 172 -7.56 10.56 -3.37
C SER A 172 -7.04 10.12 -2.00
N LEU A 173 -5.78 9.68 -1.89
CA LEU A 173 -5.23 9.14 -0.64
C LEU A 173 -4.95 10.21 0.42
N LEU A 174 -6.00 10.66 1.10
CA LEU A 174 -5.86 11.51 2.27
C LEU A 174 -5.45 10.68 3.50
N TRP A 175 -4.37 11.10 4.16
CA TRP A 175 -3.75 10.41 5.30
C TRP A 175 -3.40 11.39 6.42
N GLN A 176 -3.63 10.99 7.67
CA GLN A 176 -3.21 11.73 8.86
C GLN A 176 -2.48 10.79 9.84
N GLU A 177 -1.15 10.81 9.81
CA GLU A 177 -0.29 9.92 10.61
C GLU A 177 -0.24 10.32 12.08
N ASP A 178 -0.09 11.61 12.37
CA ASP A 178 -0.23 12.19 13.71
C ASP A 178 -1.52 13.02 13.73
N LEU A 179 -2.44 12.67 14.64
CA LEU A 179 -3.70 13.39 14.80
C LEU A 179 -3.54 14.86 15.21
N LYS A 180 -2.35 15.27 15.66
CA LYS A 180 -1.99 16.68 15.95
C LYS A 180 -1.48 17.44 14.73
N ALA A 181 -1.11 16.75 13.66
CA ALA A 181 -0.61 17.35 12.41
C ALA A 181 -1.73 17.40 11.35
N PRO A 182 -1.68 18.31 10.37
CA PRO A 182 -2.64 18.32 9.27
C PRO A 182 -2.53 17.04 8.42
N PRO A 183 -3.64 16.58 7.80
CA PRO A 183 -3.60 15.49 6.84
C PRO A 183 -2.87 15.89 5.55
N ARG A 184 -2.42 14.90 4.79
CA ARG A 184 -1.74 15.04 3.48
C ARG A 184 -2.36 14.14 2.43
N VAL A 185 -2.32 14.56 1.17
CA VAL A 185 -2.72 13.75 0.01
C VAL A 185 -1.50 12.98 -0.50
N LEU A 186 -1.29 11.78 0.04
CA LEU A 186 -0.13 10.96 -0.29
C LEU A 186 -0.11 10.58 -1.78
N GLY A 187 1.06 10.74 -2.41
CA GLY A 187 1.25 10.51 -3.83
C GLY A 187 1.18 11.79 -4.67
N ALA A 188 0.41 12.78 -4.23
CA ALA A 188 0.48 14.17 -4.70
C ALA A 188 1.47 14.99 -3.86
N GLU A 189 1.50 14.73 -2.55
CA GLU A 189 2.46 15.27 -1.59
C GLU A 189 3.46 14.20 -1.13
N SER A 190 4.63 14.65 -0.64
CA SER A 190 5.57 13.80 0.08
C SER A 190 4.93 13.22 1.34
N GLY A 191 5.25 11.96 1.63
CA GLY A 191 4.80 11.27 2.85
C GLY A 191 5.45 11.76 4.13
N PHE A 192 5.19 11.05 5.22
CA PHE A 192 5.65 11.40 6.57
C PHE A 192 7.07 10.93 6.84
N ASP A 193 7.81 11.70 7.64
CA ASP A 193 9.14 11.33 8.11
C ASP A 193 9.04 10.23 9.16
N THR A 194 9.02 8.99 8.71
CA THR A 194 9.23 7.81 9.56
C THR A 194 10.63 7.29 9.27
N ASN A 195 11.57 7.51 10.21
CA ASN A 195 12.98 7.14 10.07
C ASN A 195 13.72 7.67 8.83
N ARG A 196 13.15 8.64 8.09
CA ARG A 196 13.84 9.30 6.96
C ARG A 196 14.77 10.36 7.52
N VAL A 197 16.07 10.26 7.23
CA VAL A 197 16.94 11.43 7.29
C VAL A 197 16.48 12.34 6.15
N PRO A 198 16.14 13.62 6.38
CA PRO A 198 15.77 14.53 5.31
C PRO A 198 16.88 14.52 4.26
N ILE A 199 16.53 14.17 3.02
CA ILE A 199 17.45 14.34 1.89
C ILE A 199 17.59 15.85 1.70
N GLY A 200 18.61 16.45 2.33
CA GLY A 200 18.85 17.89 2.29
C GLY A 200 19.52 18.55 3.49
N SER A 201 19.96 17.84 4.54
CA SER A 201 20.76 18.44 5.63
C SER A 201 22.26 18.11 5.53
N SER A 202 22.82 18.19 4.32
CA SER A 202 24.25 18.19 4.09
C SER A 202 24.62 19.28 3.08
N ALA A 203 24.73 20.50 3.58
CA ALA A 203 25.67 21.56 3.19
C ALA A 203 25.60 22.68 4.24
#